data_AF-A0A938T6C4-F1
#
_entry.id   AF-A0A938T6C4-F1
#
_cell.length_a   1.000
_cell.length_b   1.000
_cell.length_c   1.000
_cell.angle_alpha   90.00
_cell.angle_beta   90.00
_cell.angle_gamma   90.00
#
_symmetry.space_group_name_H-M   'P 1'
#
loop_
_entity.id
_entity.type
_entity.pdbx_description
1 polymer ?
#
loop_
_entity_poly.entity_id
_entity_poly.type
_entity_poly.pdbx_seq_one_letter_code
_entity_poly.pdbx_strand_id
1 'polypeptide(L)'
;NQLENLNLNNEELSKISKLQIFEDTTKNKLKKKSKKGADLKEKSININTASKSELMLLPGVGEATAEKIIKYREEHNGFKQIEEIMEVKGIGIKKFEKMKLYIIVQ
;
A
#
# COMPACT_ATOMS: atom_id res chain seq x y z
N ASN A 1 33.11 44.52 -0.60
CA ASN A 1 34.05 43.85 0.32
C ASN A 1 33.25 43.43 1.54
N GLN A 2 33.00 42.17 1.84
CA GLN A 2 33.53 40.88 1.42
C GLN A 2 32.33 39.90 1.54
N LEU A 3 31.88 39.24 0.48
CA LEU A 3 32.25 37.85 0.19
C LEU A 3 33.34 37.31 1.13
N GLU A 4 32.93 36.64 2.19
CA GLU A 4 33.73 35.57 2.77
C GLU A 4 32.86 34.36 3.07
N ASN A 5 32.90 33.45 2.11
CA ASN A 5 32.56 32.05 2.30
C ASN A 5 33.51 31.48 3.36
N LEU A 6 32.98 31.05 4.51
CA LEU A 6 33.65 30.02 5.30
C LEU A 6 32.89 28.71 5.12
N ASN A 7 33.51 27.93 4.25
CA ASN A 7 33.31 26.51 3.95
C ASN A 7 33.25 25.71 5.27
N LEU A 8 32.05 25.38 5.74
CA LEU A 8 31.87 24.49 6.88
C LEU A 8 31.88 23.04 6.39
N ASN A 9 33.04 22.43 6.65
CA ASN A 9 33.46 21.03 6.56
C ASN A 9 32.34 19.97 6.50
N ASN A 10 32.46 19.06 5.53
CA ASN A 10 31.63 17.87 5.31
C ASN A 10 31.62 16.83 6.45
N GLU A 11 32.23 17.13 7.60
CA GLU A 11 32.16 16.30 8.81
C GLU A 11 30.97 16.66 9.72
N GLU A 12 30.38 17.86 9.58
CA GLU A 12 29.15 18.24 10.30
C GLU A 12 27.88 17.66 9.64
N LEU A 13 27.87 17.48 8.32
CA LEU A 13 26.76 16.86 7.57
C LEU A 13 26.54 15.38 7.94
N SER A 14 27.58 14.70 8.44
CA SER A 14 27.52 13.32 8.94
C SER A 14 26.78 13.17 10.28
N LYS A 15 26.81 14.21 11.13
CA LYS A 15 26.10 14.21 12.43
C LYS A 15 24.62 14.59 12.29
N ILE A 16 24.29 15.39 11.28
CA ILE A 16 22.90 15.81 10.99
C ILE A 16 22.03 14.63 10.51
N SER A 17 22.63 13.58 9.94
CA SER A 17 21.95 12.34 9.55
C SER A 17 21.45 11.47 10.73
N LYS A 18 21.92 11.70 11.97
CA LYS A 18 21.62 10.82 13.12
C LYS A 18 20.71 11.43 14.19
N LEU A 19 20.22 12.66 14.01
CA LEU A 19 19.32 13.32 14.97
C LEU A 19 17.89 13.60 14.46
N GLN A 20 17.46 12.92 13.38
CA GLN A 20 16.10 13.03 12.86
C GLN A 20 15.44 11.66 12.69
N ILE A 21 15.46 10.85 13.76
CA ILE A 21 14.65 9.62 13.85
C ILE A 21 14.08 9.55 15.26
N PHE A 22 13.12 10.41 15.57
CA PHE A 22 12.05 10.16 16.55
C PHE A 22 11.05 11.31 16.44
N GLU A 23 10.12 11.20 15.50
CA GLU A 23 8.85 11.94 15.54
C GLU A 23 7.82 11.23 14.65
N ASP A 24 6.78 10.71 15.31
CA ASP A 24 5.40 10.56 14.83
C ASP A 24 5.06 9.55 13.72
N THR A 25 5.27 8.25 13.98
CA THR A 25 4.47 7.16 13.37
C THR A 25 3.21 6.83 14.17
N THR A 26 2.44 7.85 14.59
CA THR A 26 1.03 7.66 14.99
C THR A 26 0.20 8.91 14.68
N LYS A 27 -0.34 8.98 13.46
CA LYS A 27 -1.63 9.61 13.06
C LYS A 27 -1.66 9.80 11.54
N ASN A 28 -2.21 8.83 10.80
CA ASN A 28 -2.96 9.18 9.59
C ASN A 28 -4.41 8.71 9.71
N LYS A 29 -5.20 9.65 10.20
CA LYS A 29 -6.63 9.63 10.39
C LYS A 29 -7.28 9.90 9.03
N LEU A 30 -7.49 8.87 8.22
CA LEU A 30 -8.32 8.99 7.00
C LEU A 30 -9.80 8.78 7.37
N LYS A 31 -10.36 9.74 8.11
CA LYS A 31 -11.79 10.04 8.01
C LYS A 31 -11.98 10.85 6.72
N LYS A 32 -12.44 10.22 5.64
CA LYS A 32 -13.17 10.92 4.58
C LYS A 32 -14.50 10.21 4.35
N LYS A 33 -15.53 10.72 5.04
CA LYS A 33 -16.93 10.53 4.67
C LYS A 33 -17.16 11.30 3.37
N SER A 34 -17.54 10.60 2.30
CA SER A 34 -18.21 11.16 1.12
C SER A 34 -19.32 10.17 0.75
N LYS A 35 -20.55 10.44 1.23
CA LYS A 35 -21.77 10.64 0.43
C LYS A 35 -22.33 9.41 -0.31
N LYS A 36 -23.32 8.78 0.36
CA LYS A 36 -24.67 8.42 -0.12
C LYS A 36 -24.85 8.32 -1.67
N GLY A 37 -24.96 7.09 -2.16
CA GLY A 37 -25.91 6.69 -3.21
C GLY A 37 -25.44 6.78 -4.66
N ALA A 38 -24.63 5.83 -5.11
CA ALA A 38 -24.67 5.32 -6.48
C ALA A 38 -24.10 3.89 -6.50
N ASP A 39 -24.97 2.94 -6.83
CA ASP A 39 -24.66 1.63 -7.41
C ASP A 39 -23.73 0.65 -6.66
N LEU A 40 -24.17 -0.61 -6.60
CA LEU A 40 -23.50 -1.76 -5.98
C LEU A 40 -22.13 -2.13 -6.61
N LYS A 41 -21.54 -1.24 -7.42
CA LYS A 41 -20.23 -1.30 -8.06
C LYS A 41 -19.11 -0.69 -7.19
N GLU A 42 -19.44 0.06 -6.15
CA GLU A 42 -18.47 0.80 -5.31
C GLU A 42 -17.68 -0.06 -4.30
N LYS A 43 -17.93 -1.36 -4.20
CA LYS A 43 -17.23 -2.23 -3.22
C LYS A 43 -16.18 -3.17 -3.82
N SER A 44 -15.98 -3.11 -5.13
CA SER A 44 -14.98 -3.95 -5.80
C SER A 44 -13.62 -3.26 -5.80
N ILE A 45 -12.62 -3.94 -5.25
CA ILE A 45 -11.23 -3.51 -5.15
C ILE A 45 -10.47 -4.04 -6.35
N ASN A 46 -9.84 -3.14 -7.11
CA ASN A 46 -8.99 -3.55 -8.22
C ASN A 46 -7.64 -4.06 -7.70
N ILE A 47 -7.33 -5.33 -7.92
CA ILE A 47 -6.14 -5.97 -7.34
C ILE A 47 -4.82 -5.52 -8.00
N ASN A 48 -4.88 -4.95 -9.21
CA ASN A 48 -3.73 -4.40 -9.92
C ASN A 48 -3.37 -2.99 -9.43
N THR A 49 -4.33 -2.19 -8.99
CA THR A 49 -4.12 -0.78 -8.67
C THR A 49 -4.36 -0.42 -7.21
N ALA A 50 -5.05 -1.28 -6.45
CA ALA A 50 -5.36 -1.02 -5.05
C ALA A 50 -4.10 -0.80 -4.21
N SER A 51 -4.22 0.13 -3.27
CA SER A 51 -3.25 0.36 -2.21
C SER A 51 -3.26 -0.80 -1.20
N LYS A 52 -2.18 -0.90 -0.41
CA LYS A 52 -2.08 -1.89 0.68
C LYS A 52 -3.28 -1.82 1.62
N SER A 53 -3.71 -0.61 2.00
CA SER A 53 -4.84 -0.40 2.90
C SER A 53 -6.18 -0.84 2.29
N GLU A 54 -6.39 -0.64 0.99
CA GLU A 54 -7.59 -1.12 0.29
C GLU A 54 -7.60 -2.65 0.19
N LEU A 55 -6.47 -3.27 -0.12
CA LEU A 55 -6.34 -4.73 -0.13
C LEU A 55 -6.65 -5.36 1.23
N MET A 56 -6.28 -4.68 2.33
CA MET A 56 -6.60 -5.13 3.69
C MET A 56 -8.10 -5.07 4.03
N LEU A 57 -8.94 -4.41 3.23
CA LEU A 57 -10.40 -4.46 3.40
C LEU A 57 -10.99 -5.80 2.91
N LEU A 58 -10.22 -6.57 2.14
CA LEU A 58 -10.67 -7.86 1.63
C LEU A 58 -10.74 -8.91 2.76
N PRO A 59 -11.79 -9.76 2.76
CA PRO A 59 -11.97 -10.75 3.82
C PRO A 59 -10.82 -11.77 3.83
N GLY A 60 -10.12 -11.84 4.96
CA GLY A 60 -8.99 -12.76 5.14
C GLY A 60 -7.65 -12.26 4.58
N VAL A 61 -7.56 -10.98 4.20
CA VAL A 61 -6.34 -10.29 3.81
C VAL A 61 -5.90 -9.37 4.94
N GLY A 62 -4.77 -9.70 5.58
CA GLY A 62 -4.09 -8.83 6.53
C GLY A 62 -2.90 -8.13 5.89
N GLU A 63 -2.17 -7.34 6.67
CA GLU A 63 -0.97 -6.60 6.24
C GLU A 63 0.02 -7.47 5.45
N ALA A 64 0.43 -8.61 6.02
CA ALA A 64 1.38 -9.52 5.37
C ALA A 64 0.84 -10.18 4.10
N THR A 65 -0.48 -10.28 3.93
CA THR A 65 -1.09 -10.82 2.71
C THR A 65 -1.19 -9.71 1.66
N ALA A 66 -1.57 -8.50 2.05
CA ALA A 66 -1.63 -7.35 1.16
C ALA A 66 -0.25 -7.04 0.53
N GLU A 67 0.82 -7.10 1.32
CA GLU A 67 2.19 -6.95 0.80
C GLU A 67 2.54 -8.00 -0.25
N LYS A 68 2.14 -9.26 -0.03
CA LYS A 68 2.39 -10.33 -1.00
C LYS A 68 1.59 -10.15 -2.29
N ILE A 69 0.37 -9.63 -2.21
CA ILE A 69 -0.43 -9.29 -3.41
C ILE A 69 0.29 -8.22 -4.23
N ILE A 70 0.79 -7.16 -3.57
CA ILE A 70 1.55 -6.09 -4.24
C ILE A 70 2.83 -6.64 -4.87
N LYS A 71 3.59 -7.43 -4.12
CA LYS A 71 4.80 -8.07 -4.63
C LYS A 71 4.51 -8.97 -5.84
N TYR A 72 3.45 -9.77 -5.79
CA TYR A 72 3.06 -10.65 -6.88
C TYR A 72 2.75 -9.85 -8.16
N ARG A 73 1.96 -8.78 -8.09
CA ARG A 73 1.67 -7.97 -9.29
C ARG A 73 2.91 -7.25 -9.84
N GLU A 74 3.87 -6.90 -9.01
CA GLU A 74 5.15 -6.31 -9.46
C GLU A 74 6.01 -7.35 -10.18
N GLU A 75 6.08 -8.59 -9.66
CA GLU A 75 6.86 -9.68 -10.25
C GLU A 75 6.22 -10.27 -11.51
N HIS A 76 4.88 -10.22 -11.63
CA HIS A 76 4.14 -10.87 -12.71
C HIS A 76 3.46 -9.88 -13.67
N ASN A 77 3.78 -8.59 -13.51
CA ASN A 77 3.28 -7.51 -14.34
C ASN A 77 1.73 -7.39 -14.30
N GLY A 78 1.17 -7.60 -13.12
CA GLY A 78 -0.27 -7.59 -12.84
C GLY A 78 -0.91 -8.98 -12.76
N PHE A 79 -2.17 -8.99 -12.34
CA PHE A 79 -3.09 -10.11 -12.44
C PHE A 79 -3.89 -9.96 -13.75
N LYS A 80 -4.03 -11.04 -14.51
CA LYS A 80 -4.85 -11.06 -15.75
C LYS A 80 -6.30 -11.42 -15.48
N GLN A 81 -6.53 -12.15 -14.41
CA GLN A 81 -7.84 -12.61 -13.97
C GLN A 81 -7.89 -12.70 -12.46
N ILE A 82 -9.08 -12.66 -11.88
CA ILE A 82 -9.25 -12.62 -10.42
C ILE A 82 -8.73 -13.90 -9.75
N GLU A 83 -8.73 -15.05 -10.44
CA GLU A 83 -8.29 -16.34 -9.90
C GLU A 83 -6.78 -16.40 -9.65
N GLU A 84 -5.97 -15.62 -10.39
CA GLU A 84 -4.51 -15.58 -10.20
C GLU A 84 -4.13 -15.08 -8.81
N ILE A 85 -5.04 -14.41 -8.08
CA ILE A 85 -4.83 -14.04 -6.68
C ILE A 85 -4.60 -15.25 -5.77
N MET A 86 -5.01 -16.46 -6.18
CA MET A 86 -4.77 -17.70 -5.45
C MET A 86 -3.30 -18.16 -5.51
N GLU A 87 -2.52 -17.67 -6.47
CA GLU A 87 -1.07 -17.93 -6.55
C GLU A 87 -0.31 -17.17 -5.45
N VAL A 88 -0.94 -16.15 -4.85
CA VAL A 88 -0.36 -15.40 -3.74
C VAL A 88 -0.34 -16.24 -2.47
N LYS A 89 0.87 -16.49 -1.94
CA LYS A 89 1.07 -17.28 -0.72
C LYS A 89 0.22 -16.78 0.47
N GLY A 90 -0.73 -17.60 0.89
CA GLY A 90 -1.64 -17.31 1.99
C GLY A 90 -3.07 -16.96 1.56
N ILE A 91 -3.35 -17.00 0.26
CA ILE A 91 -4.69 -16.92 -0.33
C ILE A 91 -5.03 -18.29 -0.92
N GLY A 92 -5.72 -19.11 -0.15
CA GLY A 92 -6.27 -20.38 -0.65
C GLY A 92 -7.71 -20.23 -1.13
N ILE A 93 -8.27 -21.31 -1.68
CA ILE A 93 -9.66 -21.41 -2.19
C ILE A 93 -10.67 -20.79 -1.20
N LYS A 94 -10.60 -21.16 0.09
CA LYS A 94 -11.52 -20.65 1.12
C LYS A 94 -11.52 -19.13 1.28
N LYS A 95 -10.36 -18.48 1.09
CA LYS A 95 -10.25 -17.02 1.16
C LYS A 95 -10.70 -16.39 -0.15
N PHE A 96 -10.27 -16.98 -1.27
CA PHE A 96 -10.69 -16.55 -2.60
C PHE A 96 -12.22 -16.53 -2.73
N GLU A 97 -12.92 -17.60 -2.33
CA GLU A 97 -14.39 -17.66 -2.40
C GLU A 97 -15.08 -16.54 -1.63
N LYS A 98 -14.49 -16.08 -0.52
CA LYS A 98 -15.01 -14.98 0.28
C LYS A 98 -14.70 -13.62 -0.32
N MET A 99 -13.56 -13.46 -0.99
CA MET A 99 -13.14 -12.17 -1.56
C MET A 99 -13.48 -11.97 -3.03
N LYS A 100 -13.78 -13.04 -3.80
CA LYS A 100 -14.01 -12.99 -5.25
C LYS A 100 -15.13 -12.03 -5.67
N LEU A 101 -16.11 -11.79 -4.79
CA LEU A 101 -17.20 -10.84 -5.02
C LEU A 101 -16.79 -9.37 -4.82
N TYR A 102 -15.63 -9.14 -4.22
CA TYR A 102 -15.11 -7.83 -3.84
C TYR A 102 -13.82 -7.47 -4.59
N ILE A 103 -13.38 -8.30 -5.54
CA ILE A 103 -12.18 -8.03 -6.35
C ILE A 103 -12.53 -7.95 -7.83
N ILE A 104 -11.78 -7.13 -8.55
CA ILE A 104 -11.84 -7.00 -10.00
C ILE A 104 -10.44 -6.86 -10.58
N VAL A 105 -10.31 -7.15 -11.88
CA VAL A 105 -9.16 -6.85 -12.72
C VAL A 105 -9.64 -5.89 -13.82
N GLN A 106 -8.87 -4.84 -14.10
CA GLN A 106 -9.13 -3.85 -15.16
C GLN A 106 -7.86 -3.58 -15.95
#